data_AF-A0AAW5N0G1-F1
#
_entry.id   AF-A0AAW5N0G1-F1
#
_cell.length_a   1.000
_cell.length_b   1.000
_cell.length_c   1.000
_cell.angle_alpha   90.00
_cell.angle_beta   90.00
_cell.angle_gamma   90.00
#
_symmetry.space_group_name_H-M   'P 1'
#
loop_
_entity.id
_entity.type
_entity.pdbx_description
1 polymer ?
#
loop_
_entity_poly.entity_id
_entity_poly.type
_entity_poly.pdbx_seq_one_letter_code
_entity_poly.pdbx_strand_id
1 'polypeptide(L)' 'INQGDIKGACDQLRRWTYAGGKQWKGLMTRREIEREVCLWGQQ' A
#
# COMPACT_ATOMS: atom_id res chain seq x y z
N ILE A 1 -1.56 10.95 -4.97
CA ILE A 1 -0.53 11.28 -5.99
C ILE A 1 -0.76 12.68 -6.57
N ASN A 2 -1.82 12.92 -7.36
CA ASN A 2 -2.02 14.23 -8.03
C ASN A 2 -2.11 15.45 -7.09
N GLN A 3 -2.48 15.24 -5.82
CA GLN A 3 -2.53 16.29 -4.79
C GLN A 3 -1.18 16.50 -4.06
N GLY A 4 -0.11 15.83 -4.46
CA GLY A 4 1.20 15.92 -3.80
C GLY A 4 1.32 15.12 -2.49
N ASP A 5 0.22 14.61 -1.94
CA ASP A 5 0.25 13.70 -0.78
C ASP A 5 0.72 12.30 -1.21
N ILE A 6 2.05 12.13 -1.28
CA ILE A 6 2.70 10.87 -1.65
C ILE A 6 2.65 9.88 -0.49
N LYS A 7 2.90 10.31 0.75
CA LYS A 7 2.80 9.47 1.95
C LYS A 7 1.39 8.86 2.08
N GLY A 8 0.36 9.69 1.97
CA GLY A 8 -1.02 9.23 1.99
C GLY A 8 -1.33 8.30 0.82
N ALA A 9 -0.78 8.55 -0.37
CA ALA A 9 -0.91 7.64 -1.51
C ALA A 9 -0.27 6.26 -1.27
N CYS A 10 0.93 6.19 -0.67
CA CYS A 10 1.56 4.93 -0.29
C CYS A 10 0.71 4.20 0.77
N ASP A 11 0.14 4.93 1.74
CA ASP A 11 -0.74 4.34 2.75
C ASP A 11 -2.02 3.72 2.16
N GLN A 12 -2.51 4.21 1.01
CA GLN A 12 -3.66 3.64 0.31
C GLN A 12 -3.45 2.22 -0.21
N LEU A 13 -2.20 1.76 -0.38
CA LEU A 13 -1.89 0.40 -0.86
C LEU A 13 -2.54 -0.69 0.01
N ARG A 14 -2.67 -0.45 1.32
CA ARG A 14 -3.27 -1.38 2.29
C ARG A 14 -4.74 -1.70 2.03
N ARG A 15 -5.45 -0.86 1.26
CA ARG A 15 -6.85 -1.11 0.87
C ARG A 15 -6.99 -2.29 -0.09
N TRP A 16 -5.94 -2.61 -0.85
CA TRP A 16 -5.93 -3.63 -1.89
C TRP A 16 -5.48 -5.00 -1.38
N THR A 17 -6.16 -5.50 -0.34
CA THR A 17 -5.82 -6.76 0.36
C THR A 17 -6.93 -7.82 0.33
N TYR A 18 -8.06 -7.51 -0.30
CA TYR A 18 -9.20 -8.42 -0.43
C TYR A 18 -9.22 -9.09 -1.81
N ALA A 19 -9.59 -10.37 -1.83
CA ALA A 19 -9.95 -11.11 -3.03
C ALA A 19 -11.06 -12.11 -2.70
N GLY A 20 -12.10 -12.19 -3.53
CA GLY A 20 -13.27 -13.02 -3.25
C GLY A 20 -13.96 -12.71 -1.92
N GLY A 21 -14.03 -11.44 -1.51
CA GLY A 21 -14.69 -11.01 -0.27
C GLY A 21 -13.92 -11.31 1.03
N LYS A 22 -12.79 -12.01 0.96
CA LYS A 22 -11.91 -12.29 2.11
C LYS A 22 -10.63 -11.48 2.01
N GLN A 23 -10.07 -11.09 3.15
CA GLN A 23 -8.73 -10.50 3.21
C GLN A 23 -7.67 -11.60 3.13
N TRP A 24 -6.67 -11.44 2.25
CA TRP A 24 -5.65 -12.44 2.00
C TRP A 24 -4.33 -12.05 2.64
N LYS A 25 -3.78 -12.93 3.50
CA LYS A 25 -2.51 -12.71 4.18
C LYS A 25 -1.37 -12.39 3.20
N GLY A 26 -1.29 -13.11 2.07
CA GLY A 26 -0.28 -12.86 1.04
C GLY A 26 -0.39 -11.47 0.40
N LEU A 27 -1.61 -10.97 0.18
CA LEU A 27 -1.83 -9.62 -0.32
C LEU A 27 -1.46 -8.57 0.72
N MET A 28 -1.80 -8.80 2.00
CA MET A 28 -1.36 -7.90 3.08
C MET A 28 0.16 -7.76 3.10
N THR A 29 0.89 -8.88 3.15
CA THR A 29 2.36 -8.87 3.17
C THR A 29 2.93 -8.19 1.92
N ARG A 30 2.37 -8.47 0.74
CA ARG A 30 2.77 -7.80 -0.50
C ARG A 30 2.58 -6.28 -0.44
N ARG A 31 1.42 -5.80 0.03
CA ARG A 31 1.12 -4.36 0.09
C ARG A 31 1.94 -3.63 1.15
N GLU A 32 2.31 -4.29 2.25
CA GLU A 32 3.26 -3.69 3.21
C GLU A 32 4.64 -3.49 2.60
N ILE A 33 5.18 -4.48 1.90
CA ILE A 33 6.50 -4.35 1.22
C ILE A 33 6.44 -3.25 0.15
N GLU A 34 5.40 -3.23 -0.67
CA GLU A 34 5.22 -2.17 -1.68
C GLU A 34 5.13 -0.79 -1.03
N ARG A 35 4.46 -0.67 0.13
CA ARG A 35 4.39 0.58 0.91
C ARG A 35 5.76 1.00 1.44
N GLU A 36 6.55 0.08 1.98
CA GLU A 36 7.91 0.36 2.45
C GLU A 36 8.78 0.89 1.32
N VAL A 37 8.78 0.20 0.16
CA VAL A 37 9.51 0.64 -1.03
C VAL A 37 8.99 2.00 -1.55
N CYS A 38 7.68 2.22 -1.53
CA CYS A 38 7.05 3.50 -1.91
C CYS A 38 7.53 4.67 -1.03
N LEU A 39 7.81 4.41 0.25
CA LEU A 39 8.25 5.43 1.21
C LEU A 39 9.78 5.64 1.23
N TRP A 40 10.59 4.79 0.60
CA TRP A 40 12.05 4.92 0.61
C TRP A 40 12.58 6.25 0.06
N GLY A 41 11.91 6.83 -0.95
CA GLY A 41 12.28 8.12 -1.53
C GLY A 41 11.65 9.34 -0.86
N GLN A 42 10.89 9.15 0.23
CA GLN A 42 10.24 10.21 1.00
C GLN A 42 11.03 10.61 2.25
N GLN A 43 12.24 10.07 2.42
CA GLN A 43 13.13 10.33 3.55
C GLN A 43 14.13 11.43 3.25
#